data_AF-A0A256BD39-F1
#
_entry.id   AF-A0A256BD39-F1
#
_cell.length_a   1.000
_cell.length_b   1.000
_cell.length_c   1.000
_cell.angle_alpha   90.00
_cell.angle_beta   90.00
_cell.angle_gamma   90.00
#
_symmetry.space_group_name_H-M   'P 1'
#
loop_
_entity.id
_entity.type
_entity.pdbx_description
1 polymer ?
#
loop_
_entity_poly.entity_id
_entity_poly.type
_entity_poly.pdbx_seq_one_letter_code
_entity_poly.pdbx_strand_id
1 'polypeptide(L)'
;MNRKKADELSKVFSLDVVQSRYSDWGNFYGLVQFYPCALWDRSGYIVFANEHELKIPEISVSKRINIPKGISSLKNYKRVFSDTQIPEELPDVVEYREGAVQSIRVNKYERDKKARDACLSHYGYVCQICRVKLSDIYGDVANELIHVHHIKPISEIGESYKVNPVSDLIPICPNCHAVIHLKIPPYLPSELIAMLQGATPTE
;
A
#
# COMPACT_ATOMS: atom_id res chain seq x y z
N MET A 1 8.19 -8.37 -21.29
CA MET A 1 7.28 -9.27 -20.54
C MET A 1 8.10 -10.09 -19.56
N ASN A 2 8.11 -9.73 -18.28
CA ASN A 2 9.09 -10.22 -17.31
C ASN A 2 8.54 -11.42 -16.53
N ARG A 3 8.72 -12.64 -17.06
CA ARG A 3 8.20 -13.87 -16.44
C ARG A 3 8.80 -14.12 -15.05
N LYS A 4 10.11 -13.94 -14.90
CA LYS A 4 10.83 -14.13 -13.62
C LYS A 4 10.25 -13.27 -12.49
N LYS A 5 10.00 -11.99 -12.77
CA LYS A 5 9.40 -11.05 -11.81
C LYS A 5 8.05 -11.54 -11.28
N ALA A 6 7.19 -12.07 -12.16
CA ALA A 6 5.87 -12.55 -11.77
C ALA A 6 5.95 -13.76 -10.83
N ASP A 7 6.82 -14.72 -11.14
CA ASP A 7 6.97 -15.94 -10.35
C ASP A 7 7.63 -15.66 -8.98
N GLU A 8 8.58 -14.71 -8.93
CA GLU A 8 9.15 -14.21 -7.66
C GLU A 8 8.09 -13.56 -6.78
N LEU A 9 7.25 -12.68 -7.35
CA LEU A 9 6.14 -12.05 -6.61
C LEU A 9 5.16 -13.09 -6.08
N SER A 10 4.73 -14.05 -6.90
CA SER A 10 3.84 -15.13 -6.46
C SER A 10 4.43 -15.93 -5.29
N LYS A 11 5.75 -16.19 -5.28
CA LYS A 11 6.43 -16.85 -4.14
C LYS A 11 6.44 -15.97 -2.88
N VAL A 12 6.79 -14.69 -3.02
CA VAL A 12 6.81 -13.74 -1.89
C VAL A 12 5.44 -13.63 -1.24
N PHE A 13 4.37 -13.60 -2.03
CA PHE A 13 2.99 -13.55 -1.53
C PHE A 13 2.38 -14.93 -1.26
N SER A 14 3.18 -16.01 -1.30
CA SER A 14 2.75 -17.40 -1.03
C SER A 14 1.49 -17.81 -1.81
N LEU A 15 1.42 -17.42 -3.09
CA LEU A 15 0.30 -17.77 -3.96
C LEU A 15 0.45 -19.21 -4.48
N ASP A 16 -0.58 -20.02 -4.32
CA ASP A 16 -0.66 -21.36 -4.89
C ASP A 16 -1.07 -21.30 -6.37
N VAL A 17 -0.10 -20.95 -7.23
CA VAL A 17 -0.28 -20.81 -8.68
C VAL A 17 0.82 -21.54 -9.44
N VAL A 18 0.44 -22.20 -10.52
CA VAL A 18 1.34 -22.97 -11.39
C VAL A 18 2.05 -22.07 -12.40
N GLN A 19 1.43 -20.93 -12.74
CA GLN A 19 1.95 -20.03 -13.75
C GLN A 19 1.65 -18.57 -13.42
N SER A 20 2.66 -17.69 -13.57
CA SER A 20 2.46 -16.25 -13.41
C SER A 20 2.81 -15.47 -14.69
N ARG A 21 2.15 -14.32 -14.86
CA ARG A 21 2.44 -13.33 -15.92
C ARG A 21 2.44 -11.93 -15.33
N TYR A 22 3.35 -11.08 -15.80
CA TYR A 22 3.47 -9.70 -15.34
C TYR A 22 3.32 -8.70 -16.49
N SER A 23 2.58 -7.63 -16.24
CA SER A 23 2.39 -6.48 -17.13
C SER A 23 2.36 -5.19 -16.32
N ASP A 24 3.26 -4.25 -16.57
CA ASP A 24 3.33 -3.01 -15.79
C ASP A 24 2.01 -2.23 -15.73
N TRP A 25 1.27 -2.23 -16.83
CA TRP A 25 0.01 -1.47 -17.00
C TRP A 25 -1.23 -2.34 -16.81
N GLY A 26 -1.04 -3.62 -16.48
CA GLY A 26 -2.12 -4.55 -16.21
C GLY A 26 -3.00 -4.93 -17.41
N ASN A 27 -2.68 -4.48 -18.63
CA ASN A 27 -3.58 -4.54 -19.79
C ASN A 27 -3.26 -5.65 -20.81
N PHE A 28 -1.99 -6.05 -20.94
CA PHE A 28 -1.57 -7.07 -21.89
C PHE A 28 -0.68 -8.13 -21.25
N TYR A 29 -1.04 -9.40 -21.44
CA TYR A 29 -0.27 -10.54 -20.96
C TYR A 29 -0.06 -11.59 -22.03
N GLY A 30 1.07 -12.29 -21.96
CA GLY A 30 1.27 -13.51 -22.72
C GLY A 30 0.28 -14.58 -22.25
N LEU A 31 -0.05 -15.51 -23.15
CA LEU A 31 -1.00 -16.58 -22.87
C LEU A 31 -0.60 -17.41 -21.64
N VAL A 32 -1.62 -17.91 -20.96
CA VAL A 32 -1.54 -18.88 -19.88
C VAL A 32 -1.91 -20.27 -20.39
N GLN A 33 -1.14 -21.28 -19.99
CA GLN A 33 -1.32 -22.67 -20.40
C GLN A 33 -1.67 -23.58 -19.21
N PHE A 34 -1.30 -23.15 -18.00
CA PHE A 34 -1.53 -23.89 -16.77
C PHE A 34 -2.33 -23.04 -15.78
N TYR A 35 -3.18 -23.70 -15.00
CA TYR A 35 -4.00 -23.10 -13.96
C TYR A 35 -3.79 -23.88 -12.64
N PRO A 36 -3.94 -23.26 -11.46
CA PRO A 36 -4.25 -21.83 -11.25
C PRO A 36 -3.14 -20.91 -11.77
N CYS A 37 -3.50 -19.74 -12.31
CA CYS A 37 -2.53 -18.76 -12.79
C CYS A 37 -2.75 -17.37 -12.19
N ALA A 38 -1.66 -16.63 -12.03
CA ALA A 38 -1.67 -15.26 -11.55
C ALA A 38 -1.31 -14.27 -12.67
N LEU A 39 -2.11 -13.22 -12.83
CA LEU A 39 -1.74 -12.03 -13.60
C LEU A 39 -1.37 -10.92 -12.61
N TRP A 40 -0.18 -10.35 -12.78
CA TRP A 40 0.39 -9.30 -11.93
C TRP A 40 0.55 -7.99 -12.70
N ASP A 41 0.28 -6.88 -12.02
CA ASP A 41 0.69 -5.54 -12.42
C ASP A 41 1.60 -4.89 -11.38
N ARG A 42 1.84 -3.57 -11.49
CA ARG A 42 2.67 -2.83 -10.53
C ARG A 42 2.07 -2.74 -9.14
N SER A 43 0.74 -2.76 -9.02
CA SER A 43 0.03 -2.51 -7.77
C SER A 43 -0.52 -3.78 -7.12
N GLY A 44 -0.59 -4.89 -7.85
CA GLY A 44 -1.26 -6.08 -7.35
C GLY A 44 -1.40 -7.22 -8.34
N TYR A 45 -2.33 -8.13 -8.04
CA TYR A 45 -2.55 -9.34 -8.82
C TYR A 45 -3.99 -9.80 -8.84
N ILE A 46 -4.31 -10.69 -9.78
CA ILE A 46 -5.53 -11.48 -9.82
C ILE A 46 -5.17 -12.94 -10.09
N VAL A 47 -5.87 -13.87 -9.45
CA VAL A 47 -5.70 -15.31 -9.65
C VAL A 47 -6.91 -15.85 -10.39
N PHE A 48 -6.66 -16.68 -11.41
CA PHE A 48 -7.66 -17.46 -12.11
C PHE A 48 -7.43 -18.94 -11.80
N ALA A 49 -8.42 -19.61 -11.23
CA ALA A 49 -8.30 -21.03 -10.86
C ALA A 49 -8.39 -21.97 -12.06
N ASN A 50 -9.03 -21.53 -13.14
CA ASN A 50 -9.25 -22.33 -14.35
C ASN A 50 -9.48 -21.42 -15.58
N GLU A 51 -9.55 -22.02 -16.76
CA GLU A 51 -9.74 -21.31 -18.03
C GLU A 51 -11.08 -20.58 -18.13
N HIS A 52 -12.13 -21.06 -17.47
CA HIS A 52 -13.45 -20.44 -17.52
C HIS A 52 -13.47 -19.07 -16.85
N GLU A 53 -12.71 -18.88 -15.77
CA GLU A 53 -12.61 -17.59 -15.08
C GLU A 53 -11.89 -16.52 -15.92
N LEU A 54 -11.08 -16.94 -16.89
CA LEU A 54 -10.43 -16.03 -17.84
C LEU A 54 -11.39 -15.59 -18.97
N LYS A 55 -12.47 -16.34 -19.21
CA LYS A 55 -13.45 -16.11 -20.29
C LYS A 55 -14.61 -15.22 -19.81
N ILE A 56 -14.27 -14.00 -19.40
CA ILE A 56 -15.25 -12.97 -19.01
C ILE A 56 -15.30 -11.85 -20.07
N PRO A 57 -16.41 -11.10 -20.18
CA PRO A 57 -16.57 -10.05 -21.20
C PRO A 57 -15.47 -8.98 -21.19
N GLU A 58 -14.87 -8.71 -20.04
CA GLU A 58 -13.80 -7.73 -19.84
C GLU A 58 -12.43 -8.20 -20.37
N ILE A 59 -12.27 -9.49 -20.64
CA ILE A 59 -11.01 -10.12 -21.07
C ILE A 59 -11.16 -10.69 -22.47
N SER A 60 -10.31 -10.24 -23.39
CA SER A 60 -10.19 -10.82 -24.72
C SER A 60 -8.93 -11.69 -24.81
N VAL A 61 -9.10 -12.97 -25.12
CA VAL A 61 -8.01 -13.93 -25.26
C VAL A 61 -7.87 -14.30 -26.74
N SER A 62 -6.75 -13.93 -27.35
CA SER A 62 -6.43 -14.28 -28.74
C SER A 62 -4.94 -14.66 -28.87
N LYS A 63 -4.13 -13.85 -29.55
CA LYS A 63 -2.65 -14.01 -29.56
C LYS A 63 -2.02 -13.67 -28.20
N ARG A 64 -2.75 -12.91 -27.39
CA ARG A 64 -2.41 -12.45 -26.04
C ARG A 64 -3.70 -12.30 -25.23
N ILE A 65 -3.56 -12.22 -23.91
CA ILE A 65 -4.65 -11.82 -23.01
C ILE A 65 -4.67 -10.29 -23.01
N ASN A 66 -5.81 -9.71 -23.35
CA ASN A 66 -6.05 -8.28 -23.39
C ASN A 66 -7.17 -7.91 -22.42
N ILE A 67 -6.87 -6.96 -21.54
CA ILE A 67 -7.76 -6.46 -20.49
C ILE A 67 -7.72 -4.93 -20.60
N PRO A 68 -8.56 -4.31 -21.43
CA PRO A 68 -8.39 -2.91 -21.83
C PRO A 68 -8.36 -1.92 -20.66
N LYS A 69 -9.13 -2.21 -19.60
CA LYS A 69 -9.20 -1.40 -18.37
C LYS A 69 -8.17 -1.81 -17.31
N GLY A 70 -7.29 -2.77 -17.62
CA GLY A 70 -6.32 -3.34 -16.68
C GLY A 70 -6.92 -4.38 -15.73
N ILE A 71 -6.09 -5.25 -15.16
CA ILE A 71 -6.56 -6.24 -14.16
C ILE A 71 -7.12 -5.56 -12.90
N SER A 72 -6.69 -4.35 -12.59
CA SER A 72 -7.15 -3.57 -11.44
C SER A 72 -8.62 -3.19 -11.50
N SER A 73 -9.26 -3.25 -12.68
CA SER A 73 -10.71 -3.03 -12.82
C SER A 73 -11.56 -4.29 -12.57
N LEU A 74 -10.93 -5.46 -12.40
CA LEU A 74 -11.64 -6.73 -12.25
C LEU A 74 -12.02 -6.98 -10.79
N LYS A 75 -13.19 -7.60 -10.58
CA LYS A 75 -13.80 -7.78 -9.25
C LYS A 75 -12.90 -8.48 -8.22
N ASN A 76 -12.07 -9.43 -8.66
CA ASN A 76 -11.24 -10.26 -7.78
C ASN A 76 -9.77 -9.79 -7.72
N TYR A 77 -9.49 -8.56 -8.16
CA TYR A 77 -8.16 -7.99 -8.09
C TYR A 77 -7.75 -7.71 -6.64
N LYS A 78 -6.56 -8.16 -6.27
CA LYS A 78 -5.93 -7.93 -4.97
C LYS A 78 -4.80 -6.94 -5.13
N ARG A 79 -5.04 -5.70 -4.66
CA ARG A 79 -3.99 -4.69 -4.53
C ARG A 79 -3.11 -5.05 -3.35
N VAL A 80 -1.80 -5.15 -3.58
CA VAL A 80 -0.81 -5.45 -2.53
C VAL A 80 0.29 -4.42 -2.43
N PHE A 81 0.42 -3.55 -3.42
CA PHE A 81 1.29 -2.38 -3.40
C PHE A 81 0.44 -1.13 -3.59
N SER A 82 0.72 -0.12 -2.77
CA SER A 82 0.21 1.23 -3.03
C SER A 82 1.33 2.00 -3.72
N ASP A 83 1.02 2.69 -4.81
CA ASP A 83 1.88 3.81 -5.22
C ASP A 83 1.75 4.80 -4.08
N THR A 84 2.78 4.91 -3.24
CA THR A 84 2.77 5.69 -1.99
C THR A 84 2.03 7.01 -2.18
N GLN A 85 0.81 7.08 -1.66
CA GLN A 85 0.11 8.33 -1.44
C GLN A 85 0.07 8.52 0.08
N ILE A 86 0.32 9.75 0.51
CA ILE A 86 0.19 10.12 1.92
C ILE A 86 -1.21 10.73 2.06
N PRO A 87 -2.02 10.30 3.04
CA PRO A 87 -3.32 10.88 3.36
C PRO A 87 -3.20 12.41 3.51
N GLU A 88 -3.84 13.21 2.69
CA GLU A 88 -5.30 13.38 2.76
C GLU A 88 -6.13 12.56 1.76
N GLU A 89 -5.51 11.63 1.01
CA GLU A 89 -6.07 10.49 0.25
C GLU A 89 -7.59 10.46 0.00
N LEU A 90 -8.01 10.79 -1.24
CA LEU A 90 -8.84 9.93 -2.11
C LEU A 90 -8.67 10.37 -3.58
N PRO A 91 -8.84 9.45 -4.56
CA PRO A 91 -8.74 9.74 -5.98
C PRO A 91 -10.11 10.03 -6.60
N ASP A 92 -10.19 11.04 -7.46
CA ASP A 92 -11.19 11.08 -8.53
C ASP A 92 -10.49 11.42 -9.84
N VAL A 93 -10.37 10.40 -10.70
CA VAL A 93 -10.01 10.41 -12.13
C VAL A 93 -8.99 11.49 -12.52
N VAL A 94 -7.70 11.14 -12.53
CA VAL A 94 -6.64 12.04 -13.00
C VAL A 94 -6.63 12.07 -14.52
N GLU A 95 -7.29 13.06 -15.11
CA GLU A 95 -6.82 13.66 -16.37
C GLU A 95 -5.70 14.65 -16.02
N TYR A 96 -4.51 14.45 -16.60
CA TYR A 96 -3.36 15.32 -16.36
C TYR A 96 -3.58 16.69 -17.04
N ARG A 97 -3.94 17.72 -16.26
CA ARG A 97 -3.86 19.14 -16.66
C ARG A 97 -3.13 19.94 -15.57
N GLU A 98 -1.94 20.45 -15.87
CA GLU A 98 -1.21 21.36 -14.97
C GLU A 98 -1.98 22.68 -14.77
N GLY A 99 -1.97 23.20 -13.53
CA GLY A 99 -2.53 24.52 -13.20
C GLY A 99 -4.04 24.59 -12.96
N ALA A 100 -4.76 23.46 -13.02
CA ALA A 100 -6.18 23.43 -12.69
C ALA A 100 -6.40 23.42 -11.16
N VAL A 101 -7.17 24.37 -10.65
CA VAL A 101 -7.63 24.37 -9.25
C VAL A 101 -8.69 23.28 -9.10
N GLN A 102 -8.32 22.17 -8.47
CA GLN A 102 -9.24 21.07 -8.16
C GLN A 102 -9.68 21.19 -6.70
N SER A 103 -10.98 21.36 -6.46
CA SER A 103 -11.56 21.36 -5.12
C SER A 103 -11.85 19.92 -4.69
N ILE A 104 -11.07 19.42 -3.74
CA ILE A 104 -11.21 18.05 -3.22
C ILE A 104 -12.07 18.09 -1.95
N ARG A 105 -13.11 17.24 -1.89
CA ARG A 105 -13.87 16.98 -0.66
C ARG A 105 -13.20 15.83 0.08
N VAL A 106 -12.40 16.15 1.08
CA VAL A 106 -11.79 15.15 1.97
C VAL A 106 -12.80 14.71 3.04
N ASN A 107 -13.06 13.41 3.14
CA ASN A 107 -13.78 12.83 4.28
C ASN A 107 -12.87 12.92 5.51
N LYS A 108 -13.11 13.92 6.36
CA LYS A 108 -12.42 14.07 7.64
C LYS A 108 -12.99 13.04 8.61
N TYR A 109 -12.41 11.84 8.66
CA TYR A 109 -12.56 10.98 9.83
C TYR A 109 -12.10 11.80 11.04
N GLU A 110 -12.98 12.00 12.03
CA GLU A 110 -12.64 12.69 13.27
C GLU A 110 -11.54 11.90 13.99
N ARG A 111 -10.28 12.23 13.70
CA ARG A 111 -9.15 11.80 14.52
C ARG A 111 -9.28 12.55 15.84
N ASP A 112 -9.54 11.83 16.92
CA ASP A 112 -9.62 12.42 18.25
C ASP A 112 -8.28 13.09 18.58
N LYS A 113 -8.27 14.43 18.59
CA LYS A 113 -7.11 15.24 18.95
C LYS A 113 -6.59 14.84 20.33
N LYS A 114 -7.46 14.43 21.25
CA LYS A 114 -7.08 13.95 22.58
C LYS A 114 -6.32 12.64 22.51
N ALA A 115 -6.70 11.72 21.62
CA ALA A 115 -5.97 10.46 21.44
C ALA A 115 -4.57 10.70 20.87
N ARG A 116 -4.44 11.61 19.89
CA ARG A 116 -3.13 12.05 19.39
C ARG A 116 -2.30 12.68 20.51
N ASP A 117 -2.86 13.64 21.23
CA ASP A 117 -2.14 14.38 22.26
C ASP A 117 -1.73 13.47 23.42
N ALA A 118 -2.57 12.49 23.78
CA ALA A 118 -2.24 11.46 24.77
C ALA A 118 -1.12 10.52 24.30
N CYS A 119 -1.16 10.11 23.03
CA CYS A 119 -0.10 9.30 22.41
C CYS A 119 1.25 10.04 22.47
N LEU A 120 1.26 11.32 22.07
CA LEU A 120 2.47 12.15 22.08
C LEU A 120 2.91 12.55 23.49
N SER A 121 1.99 12.68 24.43
CA SER A 121 2.35 12.89 25.85
C SER A 121 3.11 11.69 26.42
N HIS A 122 2.82 10.48 25.92
CA HIS A 122 3.51 9.26 26.34
C HIS A 122 4.83 9.03 25.60
N TYR A 123 4.82 9.13 24.28
CA TYR A 123 5.96 8.75 23.42
C TYR A 123 6.86 9.91 22.99
N GLY A 124 6.37 11.15 23.08
CA GLY A 124 7.04 12.34 22.56
C GLY A 124 7.04 12.42 21.02
N TYR A 125 7.86 13.34 20.51
CA TYR A 125 8.00 13.64 19.08
C TYR A 125 9.17 12.90 18.42
N VAL A 126 9.42 11.67 18.87
CA VAL A 126 10.48 10.79 18.33
C VAL A 126 9.85 9.63 17.58
N CYS A 127 10.32 9.36 16.36
CA CYS A 127 9.84 8.25 15.56
C CYS A 127 10.09 6.91 16.29
N GLN A 128 9.06 6.12 16.52
CA GLN A 128 9.20 4.83 17.22
C GLN A 128 9.83 3.72 16.36
N ILE A 129 10.01 3.96 15.06
CA ILE A 129 10.63 3.03 14.11
C ILE A 129 12.11 3.36 13.93
N CYS A 130 12.43 4.50 13.31
CA CYS A 130 13.81 4.88 13.00
C CYS A 130 14.50 5.74 14.06
N ARG A 131 13.81 6.08 15.17
CA ARG A 131 14.33 6.88 16.30
C ARG A 131 14.76 8.31 15.96
N VAL A 132 14.50 8.77 14.73
CA VAL A 132 14.73 10.17 14.35
C VAL A 132 13.74 11.10 15.06
N LYS A 133 14.27 12.20 15.58
CA LYS A 133 13.53 13.37 16.02
C LYS A 133 13.79 14.50 15.02
N LEU A 134 12.76 14.97 14.33
CA LEU A 134 12.95 15.92 13.22
C LEU A 134 13.50 17.27 13.68
N SER A 135 13.24 17.68 14.93
CA SER A 135 13.85 18.88 15.52
C SER A 135 15.36 18.86 15.53
N ASP A 136 15.97 17.68 15.64
CA ASP A 136 17.42 17.57 15.75
C ASP A 136 18.09 17.78 14.38
N ILE A 137 17.31 17.68 13.30
CA ILE A 137 17.75 17.87 11.92
C ILE A 137 17.36 19.26 11.41
N TYR A 138 16.13 19.70 11.67
CA TYR A 138 15.55 20.92 11.08
C TYR A 138 15.40 22.08 12.08
N GLY A 139 15.73 21.87 13.35
CA GLY A 139 15.56 22.85 14.43
C GLY A 139 14.10 22.99 14.88
N ASP A 140 13.83 24.06 15.61
CA ASP A 140 12.56 24.27 16.33
C ASP A 140 11.31 24.27 15.43
N VAL A 141 11.47 24.62 14.14
CA VAL A 141 10.38 24.57 13.15
C VAL A 141 9.77 23.18 13.00
N ALA A 142 10.52 22.13 13.36
CA ALA A 142 10.08 20.73 13.30
C ALA A 142 9.89 20.10 14.69
N ASN A 143 9.83 20.91 15.77
CA ASN A 143 9.74 20.39 17.15
C ASN A 143 8.51 19.52 17.39
N GLU A 144 7.39 19.85 16.75
CA GLU A 144 6.15 19.08 16.85
C GLU A 144 5.80 18.27 15.60
N LEU A 145 6.73 18.20 14.64
CA LEU A 145 6.50 17.54 13.36
C LEU A 145 6.64 16.02 13.51
N ILE A 146 5.51 15.34 13.66
CA ILE A 146 5.43 13.88 13.65
C ILE A 146 4.04 13.41 13.22
N HIS A 147 3.98 12.24 12.58
CA HIS A 147 2.71 11.59 12.24
C HIS A 147 2.33 10.59 13.33
N VAL A 148 1.04 10.47 13.63
CA VAL A 148 0.51 9.41 14.50
C VAL A 148 -0.28 8.44 13.64
N HIS A 149 0.18 7.18 13.62
CA HIS A 149 -0.33 6.11 12.79
C HIS A 149 -1.07 5.08 13.64
N HIS A 150 -2.15 4.51 13.12
CA HIS A 150 -2.86 3.41 13.79
C HIS A 150 -2.19 2.09 13.44
N ILE A 151 -1.73 1.34 14.44
CA ILE A 151 -1.04 0.06 14.22
C ILE A 151 -1.97 -0.95 13.53
N LYS A 152 -3.28 -0.89 13.82
CA LYS A 152 -4.31 -1.67 13.15
C LYS A 152 -5.18 -0.74 12.27
N PRO A 153 -5.40 -1.05 10.98
CA PRO A 153 -6.22 -0.24 10.10
C PRO A 153 -7.65 -0.07 10.63
N ILE A 154 -8.15 1.17 10.65
CA ILE A 154 -9.53 1.49 11.07
C ILE A 154 -10.57 0.76 10.21
N SER A 155 -10.24 0.46 8.94
CA SER A 155 -11.12 -0.28 8.03
C SER A 155 -11.45 -1.71 8.48
N GLU A 156 -10.65 -2.29 9.38
CA GLU A 156 -10.93 -3.60 9.99
C GLU A 156 -11.80 -3.49 11.26
N ILE A 157 -12.00 -2.27 11.77
CA ILE A 157 -12.71 -1.98 13.01
C ILE A 157 -14.11 -1.47 12.64
N GLY A 158 -15.03 -2.42 12.45
CA GLY A 158 -16.34 -2.20 11.84
C GLY A 158 -17.36 -1.34 12.60
N GLU A 159 -17.06 -0.82 13.80
CA GLU A 159 -17.95 0.05 14.58
C GLU A 159 -17.14 1.01 15.45
N SER A 160 -17.80 2.04 16.03
CA SER A 160 -17.19 3.02 16.94
C SER A 160 -16.30 2.35 18.00
N TYR A 161 -14.98 2.49 17.84
CA TYR A 161 -13.99 1.88 18.71
C TYR A 161 -13.32 2.91 19.61
N LYS A 162 -13.15 2.56 20.88
CA LYS A 162 -12.40 3.38 21.84
C LYS A 162 -10.91 3.15 21.60
N VAL A 163 -10.28 4.08 20.88
CA VAL A 163 -8.83 4.08 20.64
C VAL A 163 -8.07 4.17 21.96
N ASN A 164 -7.12 3.26 22.16
CA ASN A 164 -6.11 3.35 23.20
C ASN A 164 -4.87 4.09 22.64
N PRO A 165 -4.57 5.32 23.13
CA PRO A 165 -3.48 6.14 22.61
C PRO A 165 -2.08 5.53 22.72
N VAL A 166 -1.89 4.52 23.58
CA VAL A 166 -0.60 3.89 23.82
C VAL A 166 -0.46 2.60 23.02
N SER A 167 -1.50 1.74 22.99
CA SER A 167 -1.40 0.44 22.32
C SER A 167 -1.81 0.45 20.86
N ASP A 168 -2.66 1.40 20.44
CA ASP A 168 -3.24 1.38 19.09
C ASP A 168 -2.60 2.42 18.17
N LEU A 169 -1.92 3.40 18.76
CA LEU A 169 -1.29 4.51 18.06
C LEU A 169 0.23 4.46 18.24
N ILE A 170 0.93 4.88 17.19
CA ILE A 170 2.39 4.97 17.20
C ILE A 170 2.85 6.27 16.51
N PRO A 171 3.70 7.08 17.15
CA PRO A 171 4.31 8.23 16.49
C PRO A 171 5.46 7.80 15.58
N ILE A 172 5.41 8.24 14.34
CA ILE A 172 6.37 7.91 13.29
C ILE A 172 6.68 9.13 12.42
N CYS A 173 7.88 9.20 11.86
CA CYS A 173 8.25 10.28 10.94
C CYS A 173 7.52 10.13 9.58
N PRO A 174 7.42 11.20 8.77
CA PRO A 174 6.78 11.15 7.46
C PRO A 174 7.32 10.05 6.55
N ASN A 175 8.63 9.81 6.58
CA ASN A 175 9.27 8.78 5.75
C ASN A 175 8.88 7.37 6.18
N CYS A 176 8.92 7.07 7.48
CA CYS A 176 8.46 5.77 7.99
C CYS A 176 6.97 5.57 7.73
N HIS A 177 6.16 6.62 7.85
CA HIS A 177 4.73 6.56 7.53
C HIS A 177 4.49 6.18 6.07
N ALA A 178 5.23 6.79 5.15
CA ALA A 178 5.18 6.44 3.73
C ALA A 178 5.58 4.97 3.48
N VAL A 179 6.67 4.51 4.10
CA VAL A 179 7.15 3.12 3.94
C VAL A 179 6.13 2.10 4.45
N ILE A 180 5.47 2.36 5.59
CA ILE A 180 4.40 1.49 6.12
C ILE A 180 3.32 1.22 5.07
N HIS A 181 2.93 2.27 4.33
CA HIS A 181 1.85 2.20 3.35
C HIS A 181 2.26 1.75 1.95
N LEU A 182 3.52 1.37 1.72
CA LEU A 182 3.96 0.79 0.44
C LEU A 182 3.29 -0.56 0.13
N LYS A 183 2.74 -1.24 1.15
CA LYS A 183 2.07 -2.53 1.03
C LYS A 183 0.63 -2.45 1.57
N ILE A 184 -0.24 -3.31 1.05
CA ILE A 184 -1.58 -3.56 1.58
C ILE A 184 -1.73 -5.06 1.92
N PRO A 185 -2.10 -5.43 3.17
CA PRO A 185 -2.23 -4.54 4.32
C PRO A 185 -0.89 -3.86 4.68
N PRO A 186 -0.91 -2.69 5.35
CA PRO A 186 0.29 -1.95 5.71
C PRO A 186 1.30 -2.81 6.46
N TYR A 187 2.58 -2.53 6.30
CA TYR A 187 3.61 -3.18 7.10
C TYR A 187 3.41 -2.88 8.59
N LEU A 188 3.68 -3.87 9.42
CA LEU A 188 3.76 -3.68 10.86
C LEU A 188 4.99 -2.83 11.21
N PRO A 189 4.93 -1.99 12.27
CA PRO A 189 6.10 -1.25 12.73
C PRO A 189 7.32 -2.14 13.01
N SER A 190 7.10 -3.36 13.51
CA SER A 190 8.16 -4.35 13.75
C SER A 190 8.86 -4.81 12.48
N GLU A 191 8.14 -4.92 11.36
CA GLU A 191 8.73 -5.29 10.06
C GLU A 191 9.70 -4.20 9.59
N LEU A 192 9.33 -2.92 9.70
CA LEU A 192 10.22 -1.82 9.34
C LEU A 192 11.45 -1.74 10.26
N ILE A 193 11.29 -2.00 11.56
CA ILE A 193 12.43 -2.04 12.49
C ILE A 193 13.42 -3.12 12.06
N ALA A 194 12.93 -4.30 11.67
CA ALA A 194 13.79 -5.38 11.17
C ALA A 194 14.48 -4.99 9.85
N MET A 195 13.79 -4.29 8.94
CA MET A 195 14.39 -3.77 7.69
C MET A 195 15.56 -2.82 7.96
N LEU A 196 15.45 -1.95 8.97
CA LEU A 196 16.52 -1.02 9.35
C LEU A 196 17.72 -1.72 10.00
N GLN A 197 17.50 -2.77 10.79
CA GLN A 197 18.58 -3.52 11.44
C GLN A 197 19.37 -4.40 10.45
N GLY A 198 18.75 -4.80 9.33
CA GLY A 198 19.43 -5.49 8.24
C GLY A 198 20.22 -4.58 7.29
N ALA A 199 20.04 -3.27 7.39
CA ALA A 199 20.77 -2.27 6.63
C ALA A 199 22.00 -1.80 7.43
N THR A 200 23.04 -2.62 7.52
CA THR A 200 24.36 -2.13 7.96
C THR A 200 24.80 -1.00 7.02
N PRO A 201 25.24 0.16 7.52
CA PRO A 201 25.81 1.19 6.68
C PRO A 201 27.03 0.62 5.95
N THR A 202 27.06 0.70 4.63
CA THR A 202 28.34 0.67 3.92
C THR A 202 29.10 1.92 4.33
N GLU A 203 30.25 1.72 4.98
CA GLU A 203 31.23 2.75 5.35
C GLU A 203 31.59 3.68 4.18
#